data_AF-F7SAE7-F1
#
_entry.id   AF-F7SAE7-F1
#
_cell.length_a   1.000
_cell.length_b   1.000
_cell.length_c   1.000
_cell.angle_alpha   90.00
_cell.angle_beta   90.00
_cell.angle_gamma   90.00
#
_symmetry.space_group_name_H-M   'P 1'
#
loop_
_entity.id
_entity.type
_entity.pdbx_description
1 polymer ?
#
loop_
_entity_poly.entity_id
_entity_poly.type
_entity_poly.pdbx_seq_one_letter_code
_entity_poly.pdbx_strand_id
1 'polypeptide(L)'
;MIYLGSTVKVAFVETILRDRGEGHVDPVPIPYAELAGYTCAAISIIKELRLVDLCGDAGLRMGIPTDVVGAKDQKLSRVWSKAFHDHPDNVDGIVYPSRLNEERNIALYARALPKLKPIETPALIDCRNDLAGIIRDLDLAIV
;
A
#
# COMPACT_ATOMS: atom_id res chain seq x y z
N MET A 1 2.28 5.58 11.95
CA MET A 1 2.64 5.53 10.51
C MET A 1 1.37 5.23 9.74
N ILE A 2 1.21 5.77 8.54
CA ILE A 2 0.10 5.43 7.64
C ILE A 2 0.64 4.76 6.38
N TYR A 3 -0.16 3.90 5.77
CA TYR A 3 0.17 3.22 4.52
C TYR A 3 -0.85 3.64 3.46
N LEU A 4 -0.37 3.93 2.26
CA LEU A 4 -1.15 4.39 1.13
C LEU A 4 -0.79 3.55 -0.10
N GLY A 5 -1.80 3.17 -0.86
CA GLY A 5 -1.63 2.66 -2.20
C GLY A 5 -1.64 3.79 -3.23
N SER A 6 -0.86 3.68 -4.31
CA SER A 6 -0.93 4.63 -5.43
C SER A 6 -2.25 4.59 -6.19
N THR A 7 -3.03 3.52 -6.03
CA THR A 7 -4.36 3.32 -6.62
C THR A 7 -5.27 2.60 -5.64
N VAL A 8 -6.58 2.58 -5.93
CA VAL A 8 -7.56 1.77 -5.20
C VAL A 8 -7.21 0.28 -5.29
N LYS A 9 -6.71 -0.19 -6.44
CA LYS A 9 -6.36 -1.60 -6.67
C LYS A 9 -5.24 -2.07 -5.75
N VAL A 10 -4.12 -1.36 -5.68
CA VAL A 10 -3.03 -1.77 -4.79
C VAL A 10 -3.42 -1.65 -3.31
N ALA A 11 -4.21 -0.63 -2.93
CA ALA A 11 -4.75 -0.53 -1.58
C ALA A 11 -5.66 -1.71 -1.22
N PHE A 12 -6.53 -2.13 -2.14
CA PHE A 12 -7.38 -3.31 -2.00
C PHE A 12 -6.55 -4.58 -1.82
N VAL A 13 -5.56 -4.78 -2.69
CA VAL A 13 -4.69 -5.95 -2.67
C VAL A 13 -3.93 -6.06 -1.34
N GLU A 14 -3.34 -4.96 -0.86
CA GLU A 14 -2.58 -4.93 0.40
C GLU A 14 -3.44 -5.01 1.66
N THR A 15 -4.73 -4.65 1.58
CA THR A 15 -5.63 -4.61 2.74
C THR A 15 -6.50 -5.86 2.85
N ILE A 16 -7.07 -6.34 1.74
CA ILE A 16 -8.09 -7.40 1.70
C ILE A 16 -7.47 -8.72 1.22
N LEU A 17 -6.61 -8.68 0.21
CA LEU A 17 -6.07 -9.91 -0.40
C LEU A 17 -4.71 -10.33 0.13
N ARG A 18 -4.01 -9.50 0.92
CA ARG A 18 -2.61 -9.71 1.29
C ARG A 18 -2.28 -11.11 1.79
N ASP A 19 -3.16 -11.68 2.62
CA ASP A 19 -2.99 -13.01 3.21
C ASP A 19 -3.84 -14.10 2.52
N ARG A 20 -4.73 -13.70 1.60
CA ARG A 20 -5.70 -14.60 0.93
C ARG A 20 -5.37 -14.87 -0.54
N GLY A 21 -4.63 -13.99 -1.22
CA GLY A 21 -4.36 -14.09 -2.65
C GLY A 21 -3.28 -15.12 -3.02
N GLU A 22 -2.57 -15.72 -2.05
CA GLU A 22 -1.52 -16.70 -2.35
C GLU A 22 -2.10 -18.09 -2.58
N GLY A 23 -1.70 -18.76 -3.67
CA GLY A 23 -1.89 -20.20 -3.87
C GLY A 23 -3.30 -20.69 -4.20
N HIS A 24 -4.18 -19.82 -4.72
CA HIS A 24 -5.54 -20.20 -5.11
C HIS A 24 -5.62 -20.65 -6.58
N VAL A 25 -6.43 -21.68 -6.85
CA VAL A 25 -6.69 -22.25 -8.19
C VAL A 25 -8.04 -21.77 -8.74
N ASP A 26 -8.96 -21.43 -7.84
CA ASP A 26 -10.29 -20.88 -8.15
C ASP A 26 -10.34 -19.38 -7.82
N PRO A 27 -11.35 -18.65 -8.35
CA PRO A 27 -11.60 -17.26 -7.96
C PRO A 27 -11.61 -17.10 -6.44
N VAL A 28 -10.89 -16.10 -5.93
CA VAL A 28 -10.81 -15.89 -4.47
C VAL A 28 -12.18 -15.42 -3.96
N PRO A 29 -12.84 -16.16 -3.05
CA PRO A 29 -14.15 -15.77 -2.55
C PRO A 29 -14.02 -14.60 -1.56
N ILE A 30 -14.83 -13.56 -1.76
CA ILE A 30 -14.90 -12.38 -0.88
C ILE A 30 -16.36 -12.13 -0.50
N PRO A 31 -16.70 -12.21 0.80
CA PRO A 31 -18.03 -11.88 1.27
C PRO A 31 -18.41 -10.43 0.92
N TYR A 32 -19.61 -10.21 0.38
CA TYR A 32 -20.09 -8.84 0.13
C TYR A 32 -20.09 -7.96 1.39
N ALA A 33 -20.43 -8.56 2.54
CA ALA A 33 -20.41 -7.88 3.83
C ALA A 33 -19.01 -7.39 4.24
N GLU A 34 -17.94 -8.10 3.84
CA GLU A 34 -16.57 -7.65 4.08
C GLU A 34 -16.29 -6.39 3.25
N LEU A 35 -16.63 -6.40 1.95
CA LEU A 35 -16.48 -5.23 1.09
C LEU A 35 -17.27 -4.01 1.59
N ALA A 36 -18.50 -4.24 2.07
CA ALA A 36 -19.35 -3.20 2.65
C ALA A 36 -18.79 -2.61 3.96
N GLY A 37 -17.90 -3.34 4.65
CA GLY A 37 -17.24 -2.89 5.87
C GLY A 37 -16.05 -1.94 5.64
N TYR A 38 -15.58 -1.79 4.39
CA TYR A 38 -14.43 -0.94 4.07
C TYR A 38 -14.85 0.41 3.46
N THR A 39 -14.03 1.42 3.74
CA THR A 39 -14.05 2.72 3.04
C THR A 39 -12.75 2.91 2.27
N CYS A 40 -12.80 3.56 1.11
CA CYS A 40 -11.61 3.94 0.35
C CYS A 40 -11.27 5.41 0.62
N ALA A 41 -10.23 5.66 1.42
CA ALA A 41 -9.81 7.03 1.74
C ALA A 41 -8.91 7.62 0.64
N ALA A 42 -9.37 8.66 -0.03
CA ALA A 42 -8.58 9.43 -0.98
C ALA A 42 -7.85 10.57 -0.26
N ILE A 43 -6.52 10.62 -0.40
CA ILE A 43 -5.67 11.61 0.27
C ILE A 43 -4.96 12.48 -0.77
N SER A 44 -5.05 13.79 -0.60
CA SER A 44 -4.24 14.76 -1.35
C SER A 44 -2.95 15.10 -0.61
N ILE A 45 -1.86 15.22 -1.36
CA ILE A 45 -0.58 15.75 -0.88
C ILE A 45 -0.60 17.26 -1.11
N ILE A 46 -0.67 18.04 -0.03
CA ILE A 46 -0.78 19.50 -0.09
C ILE A 46 0.55 20.23 0.11
N LYS A 47 1.60 19.49 0.47
CA LYS A 47 3.00 19.94 0.57
C LYS A 47 3.93 18.82 0.13
N GLU A 48 5.07 19.17 -0.43
CA GLU A 48 6.06 18.21 -0.91
C GLU A 48 6.48 17.19 0.18
N LEU A 49 6.51 15.91 -0.22
CA LEU A 49 6.94 14.78 0.61
C LEU A 49 8.36 14.37 0.21
N ARG A 50 9.27 14.31 1.17
CA ARG A 50 10.61 13.75 1.02
C ARG A 50 10.56 12.26 1.37
N LEU A 51 10.66 11.39 0.37
CA LEU A 51 10.54 9.94 0.56
C LEU A 51 11.85 9.22 0.27
N VAL A 52 12.12 8.14 1.00
CA VAL A 52 13.14 7.15 0.62
C VAL A 52 12.57 6.31 -0.52
N ASP A 53 13.28 6.24 -1.64
CA ASP A 53 12.87 5.43 -2.80
C ASP A 53 13.48 4.03 -2.75
N LEU A 54 12.65 3.02 -2.54
CA LEU A 54 13.02 1.61 -2.58
C LEU A 54 12.55 0.91 -3.87
N CYS A 55 12.18 1.68 -4.90
CA CYS A 55 11.75 1.14 -6.19
C CYS A 55 12.95 0.94 -7.13
N GLY A 56 12.82 -0.03 -8.04
CA GLY A 56 13.85 -0.33 -9.05
C GLY A 56 15.24 -0.49 -8.43
N ASP A 57 16.23 0.15 -9.05
CA ASP A 57 17.64 0.06 -8.63
C ASP A 57 17.99 0.95 -7.43
N ALA A 58 17.08 1.81 -6.95
CA ALA A 58 17.40 2.80 -5.92
C ALA A 58 17.78 2.14 -4.59
N GLY A 59 17.02 1.12 -4.17
CA GLY A 59 17.33 0.33 -2.98
C GLY A 59 18.70 -0.37 -3.08
N LEU A 60 19.01 -0.94 -4.25
CA LEU A 60 20.30 -1.58 -4.51
C LEU A 60 21.46 -0.58 -4.41
N ARG A 61 21.32 0.62 -4.99
CA ARG A 61 22.33 1.69 -4.91
C ARG A 61 22.57 2.17 -3.48
N MET A 62 21.56 2.11 -2.62
CA MET A 62 21.65 2.42 -1.20
C MET A 62 22.14 1.25 -0.34
N GLY A 63 22.38 0.06 -0.92
CA GLY A 63 22.79 -1.13 -0.18
C GLY A 63 21.68 -1.73 0.70
N ILE A 64 20.41 -1.47 0.36
CA ILE A 64 19.26 -1.99 1.09
C ILE A 64 19.05 -3.47 0.72
N PRO A 65 18.97 -4.40 1.70
CA PRO A 65 18.65 -5.79 1.41
C PRO A 65 17.29 -5.93 0.72
N THR A 66 17.19 -6.79 -0.29
CA THR A 66 15.94 -7.02 -1.05
C THR A 66 14.77 -7.46 -0.16
N ASP A 67 15.07 -8.18 0.92
CA ASP A 67 14.10 -8.63 1.92
C ASP A 67 13.40 -7.47 2.67
N VAL A 68 13.96 -6.25 2.61
CA VAL A 68 13.30 -5.06 3.19
C VAL A 68 11.99 -4.74 2.49
N VAL A 69 11.90 -5.01 1.19
CA VAL A 69 10.75 -4.64 0.34
C VAL A 69 9.86 -5.84 0.07
N GLY A 70 10.46 -7.01 -0.24
CA GLY A 70 9.74 -8.15 -0.80
C GLY A 70 9.44 -9.29 0.16
N ALA A 71 9.98 -9.29 1.39
CA ALA A 71 9.81 -10.41 2.30
C ALA A 71 8.41 -10.45 2.93
N LYS A 72 7.91 -11.69 3.13
CA LYS A 72 6.70 -11.92 3.94
C LYS A 72 6.94 -11.58 5.42
N ASP A 73 8.15 -11.84 5.93
CA ASP A 73 8.56 -11.42 7.27
C ASP A 73 8.93 -9.92 7.27
N GLN A 74 8.17 -9.12 8.02
CA GLN A 74 8.35 -7.67 8.12
C GLN A 74 9.43 -7.23 9.12
N LYS A 75 10.14 -8.14 9.80
CA LYS A 75 11.14 -7.76 10.82
C LYS A 75 12.21 -6.85 10.25
N LEU A 76 12.79 -7.21 9.11
CA LEU A 76 13.88 -6.43 8.51
C LEU A 76 13.37 -5.08 8.01
N SER A 77 12.17 -5.04 7.40
CA SER A 77 11.51 -3.80 6.97
C SER A 77 11.30 -2.82 8.12
N ARG A 78 10.92 -3.32 9.31
CA ARG A 78 10.73 -2.49 10.51
C ARG A 78 12.05 -1.89 11.02
N VAL A 79 13.14 -2.66 11.00
CA VAL A 79 14.47 -2.17 11.40
C VAL A 79 14.93 -1.05 10.46
N TRP A 80 14.81 -1.26 9.16
CA TRP A 80 15.19 -0.23 8.16
C TRP A 80 14.28 0.98 8.19
N SER A 81 12.96 0.79 8.37
CA SER A 81 12.03 1.91 8.54
C SER A 81 12.40 2.77 9.75
N LYS A 82 12.79 2.16 10.88
CA LYS A 82 13.32 2.91 12.02
C LYS A 82 14.59 3.69 11.67
N ALA A 83 15.53 3.07 10.97
CA ALA A 83 16.76 3.74 10.54
C ALA A 83 16.48 4.96 9.63
N PHE A 84 15.56 4.82 8.67
CA PHE A 84 15.14 5.94 7.81
C PHE A 84 14.43 7.04 8.59
N HIS A 85 13.55 6.68 9.52
CA HIS A 85 12.84 7.64 10.38
C HIS A 85 13.80 8.48 11.24
N ASP A 86 14.85 7.85 11.77
CA ASP A 86 15.82 8.48 12.66
C ASP A 86 16.94 9.22 11.90
N HIS A 87 16.98 9.10 10.57
CA HIS A 87 18.00 9.73 9.75
C HIS A 87 17.90 11.28 9.81
N PRO A 88 19.03 12.02 9.90
CA PRO A 88 19.05 13.48 10.02
C PRO A 88 18.34 14.24 8.88
N ASP A 89 18.18 13.59 7.73
CA ASP A 89 17.44 14.12 6.59
C ASP A 89 15.95 14.34 6.85
N ASN A 90 15.42 13.80 7.94
CA ASN A 90 14.02 14.00 8.36
C ASN A 90 13.03 13.66 7.24
N VAL A 91 13.23 12.52 6.58
CA VAL A 91 12.34 12.02 5.53
C VAL A 91 10.92 11.83 6.07
N ASP A 92 9.93 12.09 5.22
CA ASP A 92 8.51 11.97 5.53
C ASP A 92 8.03 10.51 5.49
N GLY A 93 8.74 9.65 4.78
CA GLY A 93 8.33 8.27 4.58
C GLY A 93 9.17 7.50 3.57
N ILE A 94 8.59 6.41 3.08
CA ILE A 94 9.20 5.46 2.14
C ILE A 94 8.22 5.21 1.00
N VAL A 95 8.69 5.21 -0.24
CA VAL A 95 7.98 4.66 -1.41
C VAL A 95 8.61 3.33 -1.78
N TYR A 96 7.78 2.30 -1.98
CA TYR A 96 8.23 0.94 -2.25
C TYR A 96 7.23 0.22 -3.15
N PRO A 97 7.66 -0.75 -3.98
CA PRO A 97 6.74 -1.55 -4.78
C PRO A 97 5.90 -2.46 -3.89
N SER A 98 4.65 -2.64 -4.27
CA SER A 98 3.78 -3.70 -3.79
C SER A 98 4.36 -5.04 -4.18
N ARG A 99 4.44 -5.94 -3.20
CA ARG A 99 4.90 -7.32 -3.44
C ARG A 99 3.95 -8.08 -4.35
N LEU A 100 2.69 -7.66 -4.43
CA LEU A 100 1.60 -8.43 -5.02
C LEU A 100 1.29 -8.01 -6.46
N ASN A 101 1.59 -6.76 -6.85
CA ASN A 101 1.27 -6.26 -8.20
C ASN A 101 2.23 -5.18 -8.72
N GLU A 102 3.40 -4.97 -8.09
CA GLU A 102 4.45 -4.00 -8.46
C GLU A 102 4.05 -2.52 -8.48
N GLU A 103 2.77 -2.20 -8.28
CA GLU A 103 2.28 -0.84 -8.05
C GLU A 103 2.90 -0.22 -6.79
N ARG A 104 2.92 1.10 -6.70
CA ARG A 104 3.64 1.78 -5.62
C ARG A 104 2.80 1.87 -4.35
N ASN A 105 3.42 1.49 -3.25
CA ASN A 105 2.95 1.79 -1.90
C ASN A 105 3.79 2.92 -1.30
N ILE A 106 3.17 3.69 -0.41
CA ILE A 106 3.82 4.74 0.36
C ILE A 106 3.55 4.50 1.85
N ALA A 107 4.61 4.44 2.64
CA ALA A 107 4.55 4.44 4.10
C ALA A 107 4.96 5.82 4.62
N LEU A 108 4.06 6.53 5.30
CA LEU A 108 4.32 7.88 5.80
C LEU A 108 4.39 7.91 7.33
N TYR A 109 5.48 8.49 7.84
CA TYR A 109 5.67 8.73 9.26
C TYR A 109 4.73 9.81 9.78
N ALA A 110 4.52 9.86 11.10
CA ALA A 110 3.58 10.80 11.71
C ALA A 110 3.92 12.27 11.39
N ARG A 111 5.21 12.60 11.21
CA ARG A 111 5.67 13.94 10.83
C ARG A 111 5.15 14.44 9.47
N ALA A 112 4.75 13.51 8.59
CA ALA A 112 4.22 13.85 7.27
C ALA A 112 2.73 14.20 7.29
N LEU A 113 1.99 13.86 8.36
CA LEU A 113 0.53 14.05 8.43
C LEU A 113 0.08 15.50 8.15
N PRO A 114 0.77 16.56 8.64
CA PRO A 114 0.40 17.94 8.31
C PRO A 114 0.56 18.33 6.83
N LYS A 115 1.16 17.46 6.01
CA LYS A 115 1.34 17.64 4.56
C LYS A 115 0.23 16.97 3.74
N LEU A 116 -0.74 16.35 4.41
CA LEU A 116 -1.82 15.59 3.81
C LEU A 116 -3.16 16.26 4.08
N LYS A 117 -4.10 16.07 3.15
CA LYS A 117 -5.49 16.48 3.33
C LYS A 117 -6.42 15.38 2.80
N PRO A 118 -7.33 14.84 3.63
CA PRO A 118 -8.38 13.95 3.16
C PRO A 118 -9.24 14.67 2.10
N ILE A 119 -9.48 14.00 0.98
CA ILE A 119 -10.38 14.47 -0.07
C ILE A 119 -11.78 13.92 0.22
N GLU A 120 -11.88 12.59 0.28
CA GLU A 120 -13.12 11.86 0.48
C GLU A 120 -12.85 10.47 1.08
N THR A 121 -13.90 9.86 1.62
CA THR A 121 -13.86 8.51 2.22
C THR A 121 -15.11 7.70 1.86
N PRO A 122 -15.41 7.52 0.56
CA PRO A 122 -16.56 6.71 0.14
C PRO A 122 -16.48 5.29 0.69
N ALA A 123 -17.64 4.65 0.86
CA ALA A 123 -17.67 3.21 1.07
C ALA A 123 -17.03 2.52 -0.16
N LEU A 124 -16.28 1.45 0.05
CA LEU A 124 -15.58 0.76 -1.03
C LEU A 124 -16.57 0.26 -2.10
N ILE A 125 -17.76 -0.16 -1.68
CA ILE A 125 -18.86 -0.58 -2.57
C ILE A 125 -19.40 0.55 -3.45
N ASP A 126 -19.17 1.81 -3.08
CA ASP A 126 -19.55 2.98 -3.87
C ASP A 126 -18.47 3.38 -4.89
N CYS A 127 -17.24 2.87 -4.75
CA CYS A 127 -16.16 2.98 -5.74
C CYS A 127 -16.39 2.01 -6.92
N ARG A 128 -17.57 2.06 -7.55
CA ARG A 128 -18.09 1.01 -8.46
C ARG A 128 -17.15 0.67 -9.61
N ASN A 129 -16.56 1.68 -10.26
CA ASN A 129 -15.70 1.47 -11.42
C ASN A 129 -14.38 0.78 -11.02
N ASP A 130 -13.72 1.27 -9.97
CA ASP A 130 -12.50 0.68 -9.44
C ASP A 130 -12.77 -0.74 -8.93
N LEU A 131 -13.81 -0.92 -8.13
CA LEU A 131 -14.16 -2.22 -7.55
C LEU A 131 -14.51 -3.25 -8.63
N ALA A 132 -15.30 -2.87 -9.64
CA ALA A 132 -15.60 -3.75 -10.77
C ALA A 132 -14.36 -4.11 -11.60
N GLY A 133 -13.43 -3.15 -11.76
CA GLY A 133 -12.13 -3.40 -12.39
C GLY A 133 -11.30 -4.40 -11.58
N ILE A 134 -11.18 -4.18 -10.27
CA ILE A 134 -10.43 -5.04 -9.35
C ILE A 134 -10.98 -6.47 -9.36
N ILE A 135 -12.30 -6.64 -9.26
CA ILE A 135 -12.96 -7.95 -9.27
C ILE A 135 -12.63 -8.70 -10.57
N ARG A 136 -12.66 -8.02 -11.71
CA ARG A 136 -12.36 -8.64 -13.01
C ARG A 136 -10.88 -8.95 -13.17
N ASP A 137 -10.02 -8.02 -12.81
CA ASP A 137 -8.57 -8.12 -13.00
C ASP A 137 -7.93 -9.20 -12.12
N LEU A 138 -8.51 -9.44 -10.95
CA LEU A 138 -8.01 -10.38 -9.94
C LEU A 138 -8.84 -11.66 -9.85
N ASP A 139 -9.82 -11.83 -10.76
CA ASP A 139 -10.73 -12.97 -10.80
C ASP A 139 -11.34 -13.30 -9.43
N LEU A 140 -12.09 -12.34 -8.86
CA LEU A 140 -12.68 -12.47 -7.52
C LEU A 140 -14.12 -12.93 -7.59
N ALA A 141 -14.52 -13.84 -6.69
CA ALA A 141 -15.90 -14.27 -6.53
C ALA A 141 -16.56 -13.54 -5.36
N ILE A 142 -17.57 -12.71 -5.62
CA ILE A 142 -18.34 -12.07 -4.55
C ILE A 142 -19.41 -13.05 -4.06
N VAL A 143 -19.36 -13.39 -2.77
CA VAL A 143 -20.23 -14.39 -2.12
C VAL A 143 -21.08 -13.82 -0.99
#